data_AF-A0A382J5L0-F1
#
_entry.id   AF-A0A382J5L0-F1
#
_cell.length_a   1.000
_cell.length_b   1.000
_cell.length_c   1.000
_cell.angle_alpha   90.00
_cell.angle_beta   90.00
_cell.angle_gamma   90.00
#
_symmetry.space_group_name_H-M   'P 1'
#
loop_
_entity.id
_entity.type
_entity.pdbx_description
1 polymer ?
#
loop_
_entity_poly.entity_id
_entity_poly.type
_entity_poly.pdbx_seq_one_letter_code
_entity_poly.pdbx_strand_id
1 'polypeptide(L)'
;IRAPSKWSAIAKNVNYFIENNDKADLMVSPCWQIYNVFNIYEHLKYFDKLCEKRNIEVTPILLDFPMHYRIDVLPYEVRQQAVDKIKECFKLKIAKQPTLYKKLHTLLKILMNKDSHKDSKKHMKQFFEITALYDKYRSQSIEKSLPELYNHVKKYK
;
A
#
# COMPACT_ATOMS: atom_id res chain seq x y z
N ILE A 1 1.71 5.93 -4.01
CA ILE A 1 2.06 5.51 -5.39
C ILE A 1 3.33 6.27 -5.80
N ARG A 2 4.32 5.61 -6.40
CA ARG A 2 5.53 6.28 -6.91
C ARG A 2 5.41 6.55 -8.40
N ALA A 3 6.18 7.52 -8.89
CA ALA A 3 6.01 8.07 -10.23
C ALA A 3 6.39 7.07 -11.35
N PRO A 4 5.95 7.29 -12.61
CA PRO A 4 5.33 8.52 -13.15
C PRO A 4 3.88 8.77 -12.70
N SER A 5 3.21 7.79 -12.09
CA SER A 5 1.79 7.87 -11.75
C SER A 5 1.49 8.88 -10.63
N LYS A 6 0.79 9.96 -10.98
CA LYS A 6 0.21 10.91 -10.03
C LYS A 6 -1.18 10.44 -9.60
N TRP A 7 -1.51 10.53 -8.31
CA TRP A 7 -2.83 10.15 -7.83
C TRP A 7 -3.95 10.96 -8.49
N SER A 8 -3.73 12.25 -8.77
CA SER A 8 -4.68 13.08 -9.51
C SER A 8 -5.00 12.55 -10.90
N ALA A 9 -4.03 11.99 -11.61
CA ALA A 9 -4.25 11.39 -12.93
C ALA A 9 -5.05 10.08 -12.82
N ILE A 10 -4.72 9.24 -11.82
CA ILE A 10 -5.48 8.01 -11.55
C ILE A 10 -6.93 8.35 -11.21
N ALA A 11 -7.14 9.29 -10.27
CA ALA A 11 -8.46 9.68 -9.84
C ALA A 11 -9.29 10.29 -10.99
N LYS A 12 -8.67 11.12 -11.84
CA LYS A 12 -9.31 11.66 -13.05
C LYS A 12 -9.78 10.53 -13.97
N ASN A 13 -8.91 9.56 -14.27
CA ASN A 13 -9.23 8.48 -15.19
C ASN A 13 -10.32 7.54 -14.64
N VAL A 14 -10.27 7.24 -13.34
CA VAL A 14 -11.31 6.42 -12.68
C VAL A 14 -12.66 7.12 -12.70
N ASN A 15 -12.71 8.41 -12.36
CA ASN A 15 -13.96 9.18 -12.42
C ASN A 15 -14.49 9.26 -13.85
N TYR A 16 -13.63 9.55 -14.83
CA TYR A 16 -14.01 9.57 -16.24
C TYR A 16 -14.60 8.23 -16.69
N PHE A 17 -14.00 7.11 -16.29
CA PHE A 17 -14.53 5.78 -16.58
C PHE A 17 -15.92 5.58 -15.97
N ILE A 18 -16.11 5.94 -14.70
CA ILE A 18 -17.41 5.80 -14.00
C ILE A 18 -18.48 6.69 -14.64
N GLU A 19 -18.15 7.92 -15.04
CA GLU A 19 -19.08 8.88 -15.64
C GLU A 19 -19.52 8.48 -17.05
N ASN A 20 -18.65 7.81 -17.81
CA ASN A 20 -18.88 7.50 -19.22
C ASN A 20 -19.23 6.03 -19.49
N ASN A 21 -19.35 5.20 -18.45
CA ASN A 21 -19.74 3.80 -18.57
C ASN A 21 -20.80 3.50 -17.52
N ASP A 22 -21.99 3.06 -17.93
CA ASP A 22 -23.13 2.77 -17.05
C ASP A 22 -23.26 1.26 -16.72
N LYS A 23 -22.66 0.37 -17.53
CA LYS A 23 -22.84 -1.09 -17.41
C LYS A 23 -21.64 -1.89 -16.88
N ALA A 24 -20.47 -1.30 -16.80
CA ALA A 24 -19.21 -1.98 -16.49
C ALA A 24 -18.73 -1.78 -15.05
N ASP A 25 -18.75 -2.82 -14.23
CA ASP A 25 -18.18 -2.78 -12.88
C ASP A 25 -16.66 -2.56 -12.90
N LEU A 26 -16.13 -2.06 -11.78
CA LEU A 26 -14.69 -1.84 -11.63
C LEU A 26 -14.09 -2.84 -10.65
N MET A 27 -13.04 -3.54 -11.08
CA MET A 27 -12.18 -4.30 -10.17
C MET A 27 -10.84 -3.60 -10.02
N VAL A 28 -10.39 -3.41 -8.77
CA VAL A 28 -9.10 -2.80 -8.47
C VAL A 28 -8.25 -3.72 -7.60
N SER A 29 -7.01 -3.98 -8.04
CA SER A 29 -6.09 -4.91 -7.37
C SER A 29 -4.83 -4.19 -6.89
N PRO A 30 -4.90 -3.39 -5.81
CA PRO A 30 -3.73 -2.70 -5.31
C PRO A 30 -2.69 -3.69 -4.77
N CYS A 31 -1.43 -3.52 -5.18
CA CYS A 31 -0.31 -4.27 -4.62
C CYS A 31 0.19 -3.59 -3.35
N TRP A 32 0.01 -4.23 -2.19
CA TRP A 32 0.46 -3.76 -0.89
C TRP A 32 1.88 -4.22 -0.60
N GLN A 33 2.74 -3.25 -0.28
CA GLN A 33 4.18 -3.41 -0.11
C GLN A 33 4.73 -2.31 0.81
N ILE A 34 6.03 -2.33 1.11
CA ILE A 34 6.68 -1.31 1.96
C ILE A 34 6.33 0.12 1.54
N TYR A 35 6.35 0.43 0.24
CA TYR A 35 6.13 1.80 -0.25
C TYR A 35 4.76 2.40 0.04
N ASN A 36 3.74 1.59 0.35
CA ASN A 36 2.38 2.10 0.50
C ASN A 36 1.68 1.64 1.77
N VAL A 37 2.35 0.90 2.66
CA VAL A 37 1.76 0.36 3.90
C VAL A 37 1.08 1.44 4.75
N PHE A 38 1.66 2.64 4.83
CA PHE A 38 1.11 3.77 5.60
C PHE A 38 -0.02 4.54 4.90
N ASN A 39 -0.28 4.25 3.62
CA ASN A 39 -1.32 4.91 2.82
C ASN A 39 -2.48 3.97 2.44
N ILE A 40 -2.47 2.70 2.91
CA ILE A 40 -3.52 1.72 2.57
C ILE A 40 -4.91 2.24 2.94
N TYR A 41 -5.06 2.82 4.14
CA TYR A 41 -6.34 3.38 4.58
C TYR A 41 -6.88 4.44 3.61
N GLU A 42 -6.06 5.42 3.22
CA GLU A 42 -6.49 6.48 2.31
C GLU A 42 -6.84 5.94 0.91
N HIS A 43 -6.09 4.94 0.41
CA HIS A 43 -6.43 4.28 -0.85
C HIS A 43 -7.77 3.56 -0.77
N LEU A 44 -8.02 2.81 0.31
CA LEU A 44 -9.28 2.09 0.49
C LEU A 44 -10.44 3.07 0.70
N LYS A 45 -10.25 4.13 1.49
CA LYS A 45 -11.25 5.18 1.71
C LYS A 45 -11.67 5.88 0.40
N TYR A 46 -10.74 6.03 -0.54
CA TYR A 46 -11.09 6.54 -1.87
C TYR A 46 -12.04 5.60 -2.62
N PHE A 47 -11.73 4.30 -2.66
CA PHE A 47 -12.60 3.31 -3.32
C PHE A 47 -13.93 3.11 -2.58
N ASP A 48 -13.93 3.26 -1.25
CA ASP A 48 -15.13 3.22 -0.42
C ASP A 48 -16.10 4.35 -0.77
N LYS A 49 -15.59 5.57 -1.01
CA LYS A 49 -16.43 6.67 -1.50
C LYS A 49 -16.95 6.42 -2.91
N LEU A 50 -16.12 5.87 -3.79
CA LEU A 50 -16.53 5.58 -5.17
C LEU A 50 -17.55 4.45 -5.25
N CYS A 51 -17.57 3.52 -4.28
CA CYS A 51 -18.52 2.41 -4.28
C CYS A 51 -19.97 2.87 -4.07
N GLU A 52 -20.18 4.13 -3.69
CA GLU A 52 -21.52 4.75 -3.62
C GLU A 52 -22.11 5.06 -5.00
N LYS A 53 -21.25 5.17 -6.03
CA LYS A 53 -21.64 5.49 -7.41
C LYS A 53 -21.56 4.29 -8.35
N ARG A 54 -20.72 3.30 -8.01
CA ARG A 54 -20.41 2.16 -8.88
C ARG A 54 -20.14 0.92 -8.05
N ASN A 55 -20.48 -0.27 -8.55
CA ASN A 55 -19.96 -1.48 -7.93
C ASN A 55 -18.45 -1.56 -8.15
N ILE A 56 -17.69 -1.62 -7.04
CA ILE A 56 -16.23 -1.68 -7.04
C ILE A 56 -15.80 -2.85 -6.18
N GLU A 57 -15.16 -3.84 -6.78
CA GLU A 57 -14.51 -4.94 -6.06
C GLU A 57 -13.03 -4.61 -5.86
N VAL A 58 -12.57 -4.68 -4.60
CA VAL A 58 -11.16 -4.44 -4.25
C VAL A 58 -10.50 -5.78 -3.93
N THR A 59 -9.51 -6.17 -4.71
CA THR A 59 -8.77 -7.44 -4.57
C THR A 59 -7.28 -7.21 -4.36
N PRO A 60 -6.84 -6.79 -3.15
CA PRO A 60 -5.45 -6.48 -2.91
C PRO A 60 -4.53 -7.70 -3.02
N ILE A 61 -3.32 -7.43 -3.50
CA ILE A 61 -2.23 -8.39 -3.54
C ILE A 61 -1.21 -7.98 -2.49
N LEU A 62 -0.94 -8.85 -1.52
CA LEU A 62 0.21 -8.69 -0.64
C LEU A 62 1.46 -9.13 -1.41
N LEU A 63 2.42 -8.23 -1.56
CA LEU A 63 3.65 -8.56 -2.27
C LEU A 63 4.44 -9.61 -1.48
N ASP A 64 4.84 -10.68 -2.16
CA ASP A 64 5.61 -11.82 -1.64
C ASP A 64 7.02 -11.90 -2.24
N PHE A 65 7.25 -11.31 -3.42
CA PHE A 65 8.55 -11.13 -4.04
C PHE A 65 8.61 -9.82 -4.87
N PRO A 66 9.74 -9.08 -4.87
CA PRO A 66 11.00 -9.37 -4.21
C PRO A 66 10.99 -9.08 -2.70
N MET A 67 11.83 -9.80 -1.96
CA MET A 67 11.83 -9.80 -0.49
C MET A 67 11.97 -8.40 0.13
N HIS A 68 12.82 -7.55 -0.45
CA HIS A 68 13.08 -6.19 0.04
C HIS A 68 11.89 -5.22 -0.11
N TYR A 69 10.77 -5.65 -0.72
CA TYR A 69 9.53 -4.87 -0.77
C TYR A 69 8.38 -5.47 0.04
N ARG A 70 8.58 -6.64 0.65
CA ARG A 70 7.54 -7.26 1.48
C ARG A 70 7.37 -6.49 2.79
N ILE A 71 6.14 -6.42 3.28
CA ILE A 71 5.82 -5.68 4.51
C ILE A 71 6.41 -6.35 5.76
N ASP A 72 6.54 -7.68 5.77
CA ASP A 72 7.11 -8.45 6.91
C ASP A 72 8.62 -8.27 7.09
N VAL A 73 9.31 -7.71 6.09
CA VAL A 73 10.71 -7.29 6.20
C VAL A 73 10.87 -6.02 7.05
N LEU A 74 9.82 -5.19 7.15
CA LEU A 74 9.88 -3.99 7.99
C LEU A 74 10.13 -4.37 9.45
N PRO A 75 11.03 -3.66 10.14
CA PRO A 75 11.22 -3.79 11.58
C PRO A 75 9.89 -3.66 12.32
N TYR A 76 9.73 -4.44 13.40
CA TYR A 76 8.46 -4.53 14.12
C TYR A 76 7.94 -3.15 14.55
N GLU A 77 8.81 -2.28 15.07
CA GLU A 77 8.43 -0.93 15.51
C GLU A 77 7.90 -0.05 14.37
N VAL A 78 8.37 -0.29 13.14
CA VAL A 78 7.91 0.42 11.94
C VAL A 78 6.57 -0.15 11.49
N ARG A 79 6.40 -1.48 11.52
CA ARG A 79 5.10 -2.12 11.21
C ARG A 79 3.99 -1.64 12.15
N GLN A 80 4.29 -1.43 13.43
CA GLN A 80 3.30 -0.96 14.40
C GLN A 80 2.71 0.42 14.04
N GLN A 81 3.45 1.27 13.32
CA GLN A 81 2.95 2.59 12.90
C GLN A 81 1.76 2.49 11.91
N ALA A 82 1.56 1.34 11.26
CA ALA A 82 0.45 1.12 10.34
C ALA A 82 -0.78 0.46 10.99
N VAL A 83 -0.65 -0.14 12.19
CA VAL A 83 -1.66 -1.03 12.76
C VAL A 83 -3.00 -0.35 12.93
N ASP A 84 -3.03 0.85 13.51
CA ASP A 84 -4.29 1.54 13.79
C ASP A 84 -4.99 2.00 12.50
N LYS A 85 -4.22 2.49 11.51
CA LYS A 85 -4.75 2.79 10.17
C LYS A 85 -5.35 1.55 9.50
N ILE A 86 -4.73 0.38 9.64
CA ILE A 86 -5.29 -0.88 9.12
C ILE A 86 -6.54 -1.31 9.89
N LYS A 87 -6.59 -1.12 11.21
CA LYS A 87 -7.81 -1.37 11.99
C LYS A 87 -8.96 -0.47 11.56
N GLU A 88 -8.68 0.79 11.23
CA GLU A 88 -9.68 1.72 10.70
C GLU A 88 -10.25 1.28 9.35
N CYS A 89 -9.49 0.55 8.53
CA CYS A 89 -9.98 0.02 7.26
C CYS A 89 -11.21 -0.88 7.44
N PHE A 90 -11.32 -1.62 8.54
CA PHE A 90 -12.49 -2.49 8.80
C PHE A 90 -13.80 -1.72 9.01
N LYS A 91 -13.75 -0.40 9.22
CA LYS A 91 -14.95 0.46 9.32
C LYS A 91 -15.51 0.85 7.95
N LEU A 92 -14.74 0.67 6.86
CA LEU A 92 -15.16 1.00 5.50
C LEU A 92 -16.21 -0.01 5.00
N LYS A 93 -17.16 0.43 4.17
CA LYS A 93 -18.21 -0.43 3.58
C LYS A 93 -17.57 -1.52 2.72
N ILE A 94 -16.61 -1.16 1.88
CA ILE A 94 -15.90 -2.10 0.99
C ILE A 94 -15.15 -3.19 1.76
N ALA A 95 -14.76 -2.95 3.02
CA ALA A 95 -14.01 -3.93 3.81
C ALA A 95 -14.81 -5.20 4.13
N LYS A 96 -16.14 -5.19 3.92
CA LYS A 96 -17.01 -6.36 4.04
C LYS A 96 -16.89 -7.30 2.84
N GLN A 97 -16.28 -6.88 1.73
CA GLN A 97 -16.01 -7.74 0.58
C GLN A 97 -15.15 -8.93 1.01
N PRO A 98 -15.52 -10.18 0.71
CA PRO A 98 -14.85 -11.36 1.24
C PRO A 98 -13.34 -11.40 0.97
N THR A 99 -12.92 -10.98 -0.22
CA THR A 99 -11.51 -10.95 -0.62
C THR A 99 -10.74 -9.88 0.17
N LEU A 100 -11.24 -8.64 0.19
CA LEU A 100 -10.62 -7.55 0.93
C LEU A 100 -10.56 -7.85 2.44
N TYR A 101 -11.64 -8.36 3.02
CA TYR A 101 -11.72 -8.71 4.44
C TYR A 101 -10.61 -9.71 4.84
N LYS A 102 -10.47 -10.81 4.08
CA LYS A 102 -9.43 -11.82 4.30
C LYS A 102 -8.02 -11.24 4.15
N LYS A 103 -7.80 -10.37 3.16
CA LYS A 103 -6.51 -9.72 2.93
C LYS A 103 -6.16 -8.73 4.03
N LEU A 104 -7.11 -7.95 4.54
CA LEU A 104 -6.90 -7.04 5.69
C LEU A 104 -6.52 -7.81 6.95
N HIS A 105 -7.19 -8.94 7.23
CA HIS A 105 -6.81 -9.81 8.36
C HIS A 105 -5.41 -10.39 8.21
N THR A 106 -5.05 -10.83 7.01
CA THR A 106 -3.70 -11.34 6.72
C THR A 106 -2.65 -10.24 6.91
N LEU A 107 -2.90 -9.04 6.41
CA LEU A 107 -2.03 -7.89 6.60
C LEU A 107 -1.90 -7.54 8.09
N LEU A 108 -3.01 -7.51 8.84
CA LEU A 108 -2.99 -7.21 10.26
C LEU A 108 -2.16 -8.24 11.04
N LYS A 109 -2.31 -9.53 10.71
CA LYS A 109 -1.47 -10.60 11.27
C LYS A 109 0.02 -10.38 10.95
N ILE A 110 0.34 -10.01 9.71
CA ILE A 110 1.72 -9.65 9.32
C ILE A 110 2.23 -8.48 10.15
N LEU A 111 1.46 -7.41 10.34
CA LEU A 111 1.90 -6.23 11.09
C LEU A 111 2.10 -6.52 12.59
N MET A 112 1.24 -7.35 13.17
CA MET A 112 1.25 -7.70 14.60
C MET A 112 2.25 -8.80 14.96
N ASN A 113 2.80 -9.53 13.99
CA ASN A 113 3.79 -10.56 14.27
C ASN A 113 5.07 -9.95 14.87
N LYS A 114 5.38 -10.26 16.13
CA LYS A 114 6.58 -9.77 16.83
C LYS A 114 7.87 -10.33 16.24
N ASP A 115 7.80 -11.51 15.65
CA ASP A 115 8.93 -12.10 14.95
C ASP A 115 9.22 -11.26 13.71
N SER A 116 10.45 -10.74 13.65
CA SER A 116 10.94 -10.08 12.44
C SER A 116 11.38 -11.14 11.44
N HIS A 117 11.30 -10.82 10.15
CA HIS A 117 11.92 -11.66 9.13
C HIS A 117 13.40 -11.90 9.47
N LYS A 118 13.87 -13.16 9.39
CA LYS A 118 15.24 -13.57 9.78
C LYS A 118 16.31 -12.67 9.16
N ASP A 119 16.10 -12.31 7.90
CA ASP A 119 16.99 -11.44 7.11
C ASP A 119 16.49 -9.99 6.98
N SER A 120 15.67 -9.50 7.92
CA SER A 120 15.10 -8.14 7.87
C SER A 120 16.18 -7.07 7.65
N LYS A 121 17.30 -7.11 8.39
CA LYS A 121 18.41 -6.16 8.22
C LYS A 121 18.99 -6.17 6.79
N LYS A 122 19.23 -7.36 6.23
CA LYS A 122 19.75 -7.54 4.87
C LYS A 122 18.78 -6.97 3.84
N HIS A 123 17.50 -7.29 3.96
CA HIS A 123 16.49 -6.85 3.01
C HIS A 123 16.15 -5.35 3.15
N MET A 124 16.27 -4.77 4.34
CA MET A 124 16.16 -3.32 4.53
C MET A 124 17.32 -2.58 3.87
N LYS A 125 18.55 -3.11 3.94
CA LYS A 125 19.68 -2.55 3.19
C LYS A 125 19.42 -2.60 1.68
N GLN A 126 18.98 -3.76 1.17
CA GLN A 126 18.60 -3.94 -0.24
C GLN A 126 17.48 -2.99 -0.66
N PHE A 127 16.49 -2.76 0.21
CA PHE A 127 15.42 -1.81 -0.04
C PHE A 127 15.97 -0.41 -0.31
N PHE A 128 16.93 0.06 0.49
CA PHE A 128 17.55 1.37 0.29
C PHE A 128 18.44 1.41 -0.96
N GLU A 129 19.27 0.39 -1.20
CA GLU A 129 20.13 0.30 -2.38
C GLU A 129 19.31 0.38 -3.67
N ILE A 130 18.26 -0.43 -3.78
CA ILE A 130 17.40 -0.49 -4.97
C ILE A 130 16.52 0.76 -5.07
N THR A 131 16.01 1.27 -3.95
CA THR A 131 15.27 2.53 -3.94
C THR A 131 16.13 3.69 -4.43
N ALA A 132 17.37 3.80 -3.98
CA ALA A 132 18.30 4.84 -4.40
C ALA A 132 18.63 4.73 -5.90
N LEU A 133 18.80 3.51 -6.42
CA LEU A 133 18.96 3.26 -7.84
C LEU A 133 17.76 3.78 -8.65
N TYR A 134 16.54 3.44 -8.23
CA TYR A 134 15.31 3.91 -8.89
C TYR A 134 15.11 5.42 -8.75
N ASP A 135 15.45 5.99 -7.60
CA ASP A 135 15.39 7.44 -7.38
C ASP A 135 16.35 8.18 -8.32
N LYS A 136 17.57 7.66 -8.51
CA LYS A 136 18.53 8.21 -9.48
C LYS A 136 17.98 8.16 -10.91
N TYR A 137 17.50 7.00 -11.36
CA TYR A 137 16.99 6.85 -12.73
C TYR A 137 15.72 7.66 -13.00
N ARG A 138 14.87 7.86 -11.99
CA ARG A 138 13.59 8.58 -12.15
C ARG A 138 13.66 10.06 -11.73
N SER A 139 14.85 10.55 -11.33
CA SER A 139 15.02 11.89 -10.75
C SER A 139 14.07 12.16 -9.58
N GLN A 140 13.99 11.21 -8.64
CA GLN A 140 13.08 11.23 -7.50
C GLN A 140 13.81 11.11 -6.16
N SER A 141 13.05 11.20 -5.07
CA SER A 141 13.53 10.92 -3.73
C SER A 141 12.42 10.26 -2.91
N ILE A 142 12.72 9.14 -2.27
CA ILE A 142 11.85 8.51 -1.27
C ILE A 142 11.54 9.47 -0.11
N GLU A 143 12.49 10.29 0.32
CA GLU A 143 12.29 11.29 1.37
C GLU A 143 11.21 12.30 1.00
N LYS A 144 11.22 12.76 -0.26
CA LYS A 144 10.21 13.72 -0.75
C LYS A 144 8.88 13.06 -1.07
N SER A 145 8.90 11.84 -1.62
CA SER A 145 7.69 11.16 -2.11
C SER A 145 6.94 10.37 -1.05
N LEU A 146 7.63 9.84 -0.04
CA LEU A 146 7.09 9.03 1.05
C LEU A 146 7.75 9.43 2.38
N PRO A 147 7.58 10.70 2.83
CA PRO A 147 8.29 11.25 4.00
C PRO A 147 8.01 10.48 5.29
N GLU A 148 6.77 10.05 5.52
CA GLU A 148 6.39 9.23 6.69
C GLU A 148 7.19 7.92 6.72
N LEU A 149 7.21 7.19 5.60
CA LEU A 149 7.98 5.96 5.48
C LEU A 149 9.47 6.22 5.69
N TYR A 150 10.03 7.21 5.00
CA TYR A 150 11.45 7.53 5.08
C TYR A 150 11.88 7.86 6.51
N ASN A 151 11.08 8.63 7.25
CA ASN A 151 11.38 8.99 8.64
C ASN A 151 11.48 7.77 9.55
N HIS A 152 10.64 6.76 9.36
CA HIS A 152 10.69 5.53 10.16
C HIS A 152 11.84 4.60 9.76
N VAL A 153 12.25 4.61 8.48
CA VAL A 153 13.22 3.63 7.97
C VAL A 153 14.64 4.17 7.76
N LYS A 154 14.87 5.50 7.76
CA LYS A 154 16.20 6.08 7.42
C LYS A 154 17.36 5.61 8.28
N LYS A 155 17.09 5.16 9.52
CA LYS A 155 18.09 4.58 10.44
C LYS A 155 18.63 3.20 10.00
N TYR A 156 18.03 2.60 8.97
CA TYR A 156 18.46 1.32 8.38
C TYR A 156 19.06 1.46 6.98
N LYS A 157 19.28 2.69 6.51
CA LYS A 157 20.05 2.99 5.31
C LYS A 157 21.52 2.64 5.54
#